data_AF-A0A356BBQ0-F1
#
_entry.id   AF-A0A356BBQ0-F1
#
_cell.length_a   1.000
_cell.length_b   1.000
_cell.length_c   1.000
_cell.angle_alpha   90.00
_cell.angle_beta   90.00
_cell.angle_gamma   90.00
#
_symmetry.space_group_name_H-M   'P 1'
#
loop_
_entity.id
_entity.type
_entity.pdbx_description
1 polymer ?
#
loop_
_entity_poly.entity_id
_entity_poly.type
_entity_poly.pdbx_seq_one_letter_code
_entity_poly.pdbx_strand_id
1 'polypeptide(L)' 'MKSEAKGVKRIMLAGVNSWQGLASSWRSEAAIRQEIILLLVLLPVALWVDVSAAERALLL' A
#
# COMPACT_ATOMS: atom_id res chain seq x y z
N MET A 1 -20.99 3.94 11.05
CA MET A 1 -21.28 2.69 11.79
C MET A 1 -20.03 2.27 12.53
N LYS A 2 -20.07 2.09 13.86
CA LYS A 2 -18.96 1.48 14.60
C LYS A 2 -18.82 0.03 14.12
N SER A 3 -17.64 -0.36 13.64
CA SER A 3 -17.39 -1.76 13.29
C SER A 3 -17.39 -2.57 14.58
N GLU A 4 -18.41 -3.40 14.77
CA GLU A 4 -18.53 -4.37 15.87
C GLU A 4 -17.47 -5.48 15.78
N ALA A 5 -16.72 -5.55 14.67
CA ALA A 5 -15.68 -6.54 14.48
C ALA A 5 -14.49 -6.26 15.41
N LYS A 6 -14.15 -7.26 16.23
CA LYS A 6 -13.02 -7.25 17.17
C LYS A 6 -11.98 -8.29 16.77
N GLY A 7 -10.75 -8.13 17.25
CA GLY A 7 -9.65 -9.07 17.04
C GLY A 7 -9.32 -9.33 15.56
N VAL A 8 -9.01 -10.58 15.23
CA VAL A 8 -8.63 -11.02 13.87
C VAL A 8 -9.71 -10.70 12.83
N LYS A 9 -10.99 -10.82 13.20
CA LYS A 9 -12.12 -10.49 12.33
C LYS A 9 -12.07 -9.03 11.86
N ARG A 10 -11.63 -8.11 12.72
CA ARG A 10 -11.45 -6.70 12.36
C ARG A 10 -10.34 -6.53 11.31
N ILE A 11 -9.22 -7.23 11.49
CA ILE A 11 -8.06 -7.15 10.58
C ILE A 11 -8.47 -7.68 9.19
N MET A 12 -9.16 -8.83 9.15
CA MET A 12 -9.65 -9.39 7.89
C MET A 12 -10.60 -8.44 7.18
N LEU A 13 -11.60 -7.90 7.88
CA LEU A 13 -12.55 -6.97 7.30
C LEU A 13 -11.90 -5.66 6.86
N ALA A 14 -10.91 -5.17 7.61
CA ALA A 14 -10.11 -4.01 7.20
C ALA A 14 -9.37 -4.30 5.90
N GLY A 15 -8.69 -5.44 5.78
CA GLY A 15 -7.99 -5.83 4.56
C GLY A 15 -8.93 -5.96 3.36
N VAL A 16 -10.08 -6.60 3.54
CA VAL A 16 -11.11 -6.73 2.49
C VAL A 16 -11.62 -5.36 2.04
N ASN A 17 -11.93 -4.46 2.98
CA ASN A 17 -12.41 -3.12 2.66
C ASN A 17 -11.32 -2.27 1.99
N SER A 18 -10.07 -2.37 2.44
CA SER A 18 -8.92 -1.72 1.80
C SER A 18 -8.73 -2.19 0.37
N TRP A 19 -8.84 -3.51 0.12
CA TRP A 19 -8.72 -4.07 -1.23
C TRP A 19 -9.84 -3.60 -2.16
N GLN A 20 -11.08 -3.57 -1.67
CA GLN A 20 -12.22 -3.06 -2.45
C GLN A 20 -12.05 -1.58 -2.81
N GLY A 21 -11.60 -0.76 -1.86
CA GLY A 21 -11.29 0.65 -2.10
C GLY A 21 -10.20 0.83 -3.16
N LEU A 22 -9.09 0.10 -3.00
CA LEU A 22 -7.97 0.13 -3.95
C LEU A 22 -8.40 -0.29 -5.37
N ALA A 23 -9.18 -1.37 -5.49
CA ALA A 23 -9.67 -1.86 -6.77
C ALA A 23 -10.66 -0.88 -7.45
N SER A 24 -11.45 -0.15 -6.66
CA SER A 24 -12.31 0.91 -7.14
C SER A 24 -11.48 2.08 -7.67
N SER A 25 -10.59 2.63 -6.83
CA SER A 25 -9.74 3.78 -7.18
C SER A 25 -8.79 3.49 -8.34
N TRP A 26 -8.29 2.27 -8.47
CA TRP A 26 -7.49 1.86 -9.64
C TRP A 26 -8.23 2.09 -10.97
N ARG A 27 -9.55 1.83 -11.01
CA ARG A 27 -10.35 2.01 -12.23
C ARG A 27 -10.75 3.47 -12.44
N SER A 28 -11.13 4.18 -11.38
CA SER A 28 -11.65 5.55 -11.47
C SER A 28 -10.57 6.62 -11.53
N GLU A 29 -9.38 6.38 -10.97
CA GLU A 29 -8.38 7.43 -10.74
C GLU A 29 -7.05 7.14 -11.43
N ALA A 30 -6.69 7.99 -12.38
CA ALA A 30 -5.41 7.88 -13.08
C ALA A 30 -4.21 8.11 -12.14
N ALA A 31 -4.35 9.03 -11.18
CA ALA A 31 -3.30 9.33 -10.20
C ALA A 31 -2.94 8.09 -9.36
N ILE A 32 -3.95 7.36 -8.86
CA ILE A 32 -3.75 6.13 -8.09
C ILE A 32 -3.02 5.06 -8.90
N ARG A 33 -3.36 4.91 -10.19
CA ARG A 33 -2.61 4.01 -11.07
C ARG A 33 -1.15 4.41 -11.21
N GLN A 34 -0.89 5.70 -11.42
CA GLN A 34 0.48 6.22 -11.54
C GLN A 34 1.28 5.99 -10.26
N GLU A 35 0.70 6.30 -9.10
CA GLU A 35 1.34 6.14 -7.79
C GLU A 35 1.69 4.68 -7.51
N ILE A 36 0.76 3.75 -7.73
CA ILE A 36 1.00 2.32 -7.52
C ILE A 36 2.04 1.78 -8.50
N ILE A 37 2.00 2.17 -9.78
CA ILE A 37 3.02 1.76 -10.76
C ILE A 37 4.39 2.27 -10.33
N LEU A 38 4.49 3.53 -9.89
CA LEU A 38 5.73 4.11 -9.37
C LEU A 38 6.22 3.34 -8.13
N LEU A 39 5.35 3.06 -7.18
CA LEU A 39 5.69 2.25 -6.00
C LEU A 39 6.20 0.86 -6.39
N LEU A 40 5.55 0.19 -7.33
CA LEU A 40 5.97 -1.14 -7.81
C LEU A 40 7.35 -1.14 -8.47
N VAL A 41 7.79 -0.01 -9.03
CA VAL A 41 9.12 0.12 -9.65
C VAL A 41 10.16 0.62 -8.65
N LEU A 42 9.84 1.69 -7.91
CA LEU A 42 10.78 2.36 -7.02
C LEU A 42 11.06 1.55 -5.75
N LEU A 43 10.08 0.81 -5.23
CA LEU A 43 10.28 -0.01 -4.02
C LEU A 43 11.32 -1.12 -4.26
N PRO A 44 11.25 -1.94 -5.34
CA PRO A 44 12.32 -2.87 -5.65
C PRO A 44 13.68 -2.19 -5.86
N VAL A 45 13.72 -1.04 -6.54
CA VAL A 45 14.96 -0.28 -6.73
C VAL A 45 15.55 0.14 -5.37
N ALA A 46 14.76 0.73 -4.48
CA ALA A 46 15.20 1.14 -3.16
C ALA A 46 15.71 -0.03 -2.30
N LEU A 47 15.15 -1.23 -2.47
CA LEU A 47 15.61 -2.45 -1.81
C LEU A 47 16.87 -3.05 -2.46
N TRP A 48 17.09 -2.82 -3.75
CA TRP A 48 18.23 -3.31 -4.51
C TRP A 48 19.49 -2.47 -4.31
N VAL A 49 19.37 -1.14 -4.24
CA VAL A 49 20.55 -0.27 -4.11
C VAL A 49 21.28 -0.58 -2.80
N ASP A 50 22.60 -0.71 -2.92
CA ASP A 50 23.50 -0.91 -1.79
C ASP A 50 23.71 0.43 -1.05
N VAL A 51 22.85 0.66 -0.07
CA VAL A 51 22.90 1.79 0.85
C VAL A 51 22.78 1.28 2.28
N SER A 52 23.25 2.07 3.24
CA SER A 52 23.07 1.75 4.65
C SER A 52 21.59 1.68 5.04
N ALA A 53 21.29 0.99 6.15
CA ALA A 53 19.92 0.91 6.66
C ALA A 53 19.31 2.29 6.96
N ALA A 54 20.13 3.26 7.39
CA ALA A 54 19.70 4.62 7.66
C ALA A 54 19.33 5.36 6.36
N GLU A 55 20.15 5.26 5.32
CA GLU A 55 19.87 5.85 4.01
C GLU A 55 18.64 5.21 3.36
N ARG A 56 18.48 3.88 3.46
CA ARG A 56 17.29 3.19 2.96
C ARG A 56 16.00 3.65 3.65
N ALA A 57 16.06 3.90 4.97
CA ALA A 57 14.91 4.41 5.72
C ALA A 57 14.56 5.87 5.36
N LEU A 58 15.50 6.63 4.81
CA LEU A 58 15.23 7.98 4.28
C LEU A 58 14.68 7.95 2.84
N LEU A 59 14.97 6.89 2.09
CA LEU A 59 14.48 6.70 0.71
C LEU A 59 13.03 6.19 0.65
N LEU A 60 12.54 5.52 1.70
CA LEU A 60 11.21 4.89 1.80
C LEU A 60 10.27 5.69 2.69
#